data_AF-A0A3D2XMA2-F1
#
_entry.id   AF-A0A3D2XMA2-F1
#
_cell.length_a   1.000
_cell.length_b   1.000
_cell.length_c   1.000
_cell.angle_alpha   90.00
_cell.angle_beta   90.00
_cell.angle_gamma   90.00
#
_symmetry.space_group_name_H-M   'P 1'
#
loop_
_entity.id
_entity.type
_entity.pdbx_description
1 polymer ?
#
loop_
_entity_poly.entity_id
_entity_poly.type
_entity_poly.pdbx_seq_one_letter_code
_entity_poly.pdbx_strand_id
1 'polypeptide(L)'
;HNDGVTYQDFPTFDASHLVESSHTYPVSFNGKMRFKVEYALDMDRAEIEKQILAHEKSIHYLEGKAPKKVIIVPKKIINIVV
;
A
#
# COMPACT_ATOMS: atom_id res chain seq x y z
N HIS A 1 -40.86 -21.85 -22.30
CA HIS A 1 -39.43 -22.04 -22.04
C HIS A 1 -38.70 -20.83 -22.60
N ASN A 2 -38.50 -19.77 -21.81
CA ASN A 2 -37.93 -18.51 -22.33
C ASN A 2 -36.94 -17.83 -21.36
N ASP A 3 -36.33 -18.59 -20.45
CA ASP A 3 -35.30 -18.10 -19.52
C ASP A 3 -34.00 -18.87 -19.74
N GLY A 4 -33.45 -18.75 -20.95
CA GLY A 4 -32.14 -19.29 -21.30
C GLY A 4 -31.05 -18.24 -21.04
N VAL A 5 -30.04 -18.62 -20.24
CA VAL A 5 -28.81 -17.85 -19.97
C VAL A 5 -28.12 -17.37 -21.27
N THR A 6 -28.45 -17.96 -22.41
CA THR A 6 -27.97 -17.65 -23.76
C THR A 6 -28.35 -16.27 -24.29
N TYR A 7 -29.37 -15.61 -23.73
CA TYR A 7 -29.82 -14.27 -24.16
C TYR A 7 -29.51 -13.16 -23.14
N GLN A 8 -28.75 -13.46 -22.08
CA GLN A 8 -28.29 -12.40 -21.18
C GLN A 8 -27.13 -11.64 -21.81
N ASP A 9 -27.27 -10.33 -21.90
CA ASP A 9 -26.18 -9.43 -22.24
C ASP A 9 -24.99 -9.63 -21.29
N PHE A 10 -23.79 -9.56 -21.85
CA PHE A 10 -22.55 -9.66 -21.08
C PHE A 10 -22.55 -8.56 -20.01
N PRO A 11 -22.15 -8.85 -18.75
CA PRO A 11 -22.13 -7.85 -17.69
C PRO A 11 -21.32 -6.64 -18.14
N THR A 12 -21.96 -5.47 -18.11
CA THR A 12 -21.34 -4.19 -18.43
C THR A 12 -20.17 -3.95 -17.48
N PHE A 13 -18.98 -3.77 -18.05
CA PHE A 13 -17.76 -3.52 -17.31
C PHE A 13 -17.88 -2.17 -16.57
N ASP A 14 -18.12 -2.24 -15.26
CA ASP A 14 -18.17 -1.07 -14.41
C ASP A 14 -16.74 -0.70 -13.96
N ALA A 15 -16.16 0.30 -14.64
CA ALA A 15 -14.82 0.80 -14.37
C ALA A 15 -14.65 1.37 -12.94
N SER A 16 -15.75 1.58 -12.22
CA SER A 16 -15.76 2.07 -10.83
C SER A 16 -15.12 1.09 -9.84
N HIS A 17 -15.05 -0.20 -10.20
CA HIS A 17 -14.40 -1.24 -9.38
C HIS A 17 -12.89 -1.38 -9.66
N LEU A 18 -12.36 -0.67 -10.68
CA LEU A 18 -10.95 -0.71 -11.07
C LEU A 18 -10.11 0.40 -10.44
N VAL A 19 -10.70 1.21 -9.56
CA VAL A 19 -9.94 2.15 -8.74
C VAL A 19 -9.32 1.31 -7.61
N GLU A 20 -8.14 0.73 -7.88
CA GLU A 20 -7.27 0.19 -6.83
C GLU A 20 -7.00 1.32 -5.84
N SER A 21 -7.87 1.44 -4.83
CA SER A 21 -7.85 2.56 -3.90
C SER A 21 -6.65 2.44 -2.95
N SER A 22 -6.06 1.25 -2.87
CA SER A 22 -4.92 0.92 -2.05
C SER A 22 -3.80 0.27 -2.87
N HIS A 23 -2.58 0.49 -2.42
CA HIS A 23 -1.38 -0.12 -2.97
C HIS A 23 -0.57 -0.76 -1.85
N THR A 24 -0.08 -1.95 -2.13
CA THR A 24 0.80 -2.68 -1.21
C THR A 24 2.22 -2.15 -1.33
N TYR A 25 2.63 -1.31 -0.39
CA TYR A 25 3.98 -0.78 -0.29
C TYR A 25 4.90 -1.77 0.44
N PRO A 26 6.00 -2.21 -0.21
CA PRO A 26 7.05 -2.91 0.50
C PRO A 26 7.81 -1.93 1.40
N VAL A 27 8.02 -2.32 2.66
CA VAL A 27 8.77 -1.55 3.66
C VAL A 27 10.12 -2.19 3.88
N SER A 28 11.17 -1.41 3.60
CA SER A 28 12.56 -1.82 3.71
C SER A 28 13.28 -1.00 4.78
N PHE A 29 14.20 -1.65 5.50
CA PHE A 29 15.06 -1.02 6.50
C PHE A 29 16.51 -1.23 6.09
N ASN A 30 17.26 -0.14 5.89
CA ASN A 30 18.64 -0.19 5.39
C ASN A 30 18.77 -1.09 4.13
N GLY A 31 17.79 -1.00 3.22
CA GLY A 31 17.75 -1.76 1.96
C GLY A 31 17.24 -3.21 2.08
N LYS A 32 16.95 -3.72 3.29
CA LYS A 32 16.38 -5.06 3.48
C LYS A 32 14.87 -4.98 3.71
N MET A 33 14.09 -5.61 2.85
CA MET A 33 12.64 -5.72 3.01
C MET A 33 12.29 -6.44 4.32
N ARG A 34 11.36 -5.89 5.10
CA ARG A 34 10.90 -6.48 6.37
C ARG A 34 9.44 -6.88 6.34
N PHE A 35 8.58 -6.00 5.83
CA PHE A 35 7.16 -6.25 5.74
C PHE A 35 6.53 -5.43 4.61
N LYS A 36 5.24 -5.67 4.37
CA LYS A 36 4.43 -4.91 3.43
C LYS A 36 3.30 -4.23 4.20
N VAL A 37 2.92 -3.04 3.74
CA VAL A 37 1.81 -2.25 4.27
C VAL A 37 0.92 -1.85 3.12
N GLU A 38 -0.38 -1.76 3.38
CA GLU A 38 -1.35 -1.34 2.39
C GLU A 38 -1.76 0.09 2.70
N TYR A 39 -1.53 1.01 1.77
CA TYR A 39 -1.89 2.42 1.92
C TYR A 39 -2.68 2.89 0.72
N ALA A 40 -3.54 3.88 0.94
CA ALA A 40 -4.30 4.48 -0.14
C ALA A 40 -3.38 5.15 -1.17
N LEU A 41 -3.73 5.06 -2.47
CA LEU A 41 -2.94 5.67 -3.54
C LEU A 41 -2.86 7.20 -3.44
N ASP A 42 -3.89 7.81 -2.84
CA ASP A 42 -4.04 9.26 -2.69
C ASP A 42 -3.48 9.79 -1.36
N MET A 43 -2.87 8.93 -0.55
CA MET A 43 -2.33 9.32 0.76
C MET A 43 -1.07 10.18 0.59
N ASP A 44 -0.99 11.27 1.35
CA ASP A 44 0.17 12.14 1.31
C ASP A 44 1.42 11.46 1.90
N ARG A 45 2.59 11.84 1.39
CA ARG A 45 3.88 11.31 1.85
C ARG A 45 4.11 11.54 3.35
N ALA A 46 3.70 12.69 3.88
CA ALA A 46 3.86 13.01 5.30
C ALA A 46 2.93 12.15 6.18
N GLU A 47 1.75 11.80 5.67
CA GLU A 47 0.81 10.92 6.37
C GLU A 47 1.31 9.48 6.39
N ILE A 48 1.79 8.98 5.24
CA ILE A 48 2.45 7.67 5.13
C ILE A 48 3.64 7.59 6.10
N GLU A 49 4.45 8.64 6.18
CA GLU A 49 5.58 8.72 7.11
C GLU A 49 5.14 8.59 8.57
N LYS A 50 4.12 9.34 8.99
CA LYS A 50 3.60 9.25 10.36
C LYS A 50 3.06 7.86 10.67
N GLN A 51 2.24 7.32 9.78
CA GLN A 51 1.64 6.00 9.98
C GLN A 51 2.69 4.90 10.01
N ILE A 52 3.69 4.96 9.11
CA ILE A 52 4.74 3.94 9.11
C ILE A 52 5.63 4.05 10.34
N LEU A 53 5.94 5.26 10.82
CA LEU A 53 6.73 5.45 12.04
C LEU A 53 5.96 5.03 13.31
N ALA A 54 4.65 5.21 13.34
CA ALA A 54 3.78 4.76 14.43
C ALA A 54 3.48 3.26 14.38
N HIS A 55 3.75 2.58 13.27
CA HIS A 55 3.44 1.16 13.10
C HIS A 55 4.30 0.29 14.03
N GLU A 56 3.68 -0.65 14.77
CA GLU A 56 4.36 -1.51 15.75
C GLU A 56 5.58 -2.24 15.16
N LYS A 57 5.43 -2.82 13.97
CA LYS A 57 6.54 -3.47 13.25
C LYS A 57 7.70 -2.50 12.99
N SER A 58 7.44 -1.25 12.61
CA SER A 58 8.50 -0.27 12.41
C SER A 58 9.21 0.06 13.71
N ILE A 59 8.47 0.26 14.80
CA ILE A 59 9.04 0.52 16.13
C ILE A 59 9.94 -0.66 16.55
N HIS A 60 9.50 -1.89 16.30
CA HIS A 60 10.28 -3.09 16.56
C HIS A 60 11.59 -3.13 15.76
N TYR A 61 11.54 -2.83 14.45
CA TYR A 61 12.74 -2.81 13.59
C TYR A 61 13.63 -1.57 13.80
N LEU A 62 13.10 -0.49 14.35
CA LEU A 62 13.86 0.71 14.70
C LEU A 62 14.68 0.49 15.99
N GLU A 63 14.33 -0.47 16.85
CA GLU A 63 15.07 -0.80 18.09
C GLU A 63 15.35 0.44 18.96
N GLY A 64 14.43 1.41 19.00
CA GLY A 64 14.59 2.67 19.73
C GLY A 64 15.51 3.69 19.07
N LYS A 65 16.02 3.43 17.85
CA LYS A 65 16.78 4.38 17.06
C LYS A 65 15.85 5.26 16.23
N ALA A 66 16.15 6.56 16.20
CA ALA A 66 15.47 7.47 15.29
C ALA A 66 15.96 7.22 13.85
N PRO A 67 15.04 7.11 12.87
CA PRO A 67 15.44 6.96 11.47
C PRO A 67 16.16 8.21 10.98
N LYS A 68 17.32 8.02 10.34
CA LYS A 68 18.10 9.10 9.73
C LYS A 68 17.43 9.67 8.49
N LYS A 69 16.73 8.83 7.73
CA LYS A 69 16.06 9.22 6.49
C LYS A 69 14.92 8.27 6.17
N VAL A 70 13.76 8.83 5.84
CA VAL A 70 12.63 8.08 5.30
C VAL A 70 12.49 8.41 3.82
N ILE A 71 12.49 7.38 2.97
CA ILE A 71 12.42 7.50 1.52
C ILE A 71 11.13 6.85 1.07
N ILE A 72 10.15 7.66 0.72
CA ILE A 72 8.85 7.21 0.24
C ILE A 72 8.80 7.45 -1.26
N VAL A 73 8.69 6.37 -2.02
CA VAL A 73 8.41 6.42 -3.46
C VAL A 73 6.97 5.96 -3.65
N PRO A 74 6.04 6.91 -3.92
CA PRO A 74 4.63 6.58 -4.16
C PRO A 74 4.49 5.51 -5.23
N LYS A 75 3.56 4.57 -5.05
CA LYS A 75 3.31 3.44 -5.95
C LYS A 75 4.52 2.51 -6.17
N LYS A 76 5.53 2.54 -5.27
CA LYS A 76 6.77 1.74 -5.41
C LYS A 76 7.26 1.12 -4.11
N ILE A 77 7.80 1.90 -3.17
CA ILE A 77 8.53 1.39 -1.99
C ILE A 77 8.64 2.45 -0.89
N ILE A 78 8.70 1.98 0.35
CA ILE A 78 9.08 2.79 1.52
C ILE A 78 10.40 2.22 2.06
N ASN A 79 11.44 3.03 2.12
CA ASN A 79 12.72 2.64 2.70
C ASN A 79 13.07 3.56 3.87
N ILE A 80 13.29 2.94 5.02
CA ILE A 80 13.64 3.61 6.27
C ILE A 80 15.13 3.34 6.52
N VAL A 81 15.91 4.41 6.54
CA VAL A 81 17.34 4.35 6.87
C VAL A 81 17.47 4.60 8.37
N VAL A 82 17.93 3.59 9.10
CA VAL A 82 18.19 3.62 10.55
C VAL A 82 19.68 3.80 10.78
#